data_AF-A0AAW3YSY4-F1
#
_entry.id   AF-A0AAW3YSY4-F1
#
_cell.length_a   1.000
_cell.length_b   1.000
_cell.length_c   1.000
_cell.angle_alpha   90.00
_cell.angle_beta   90.00
_cell.angle_gamma   90.00
#
_symmetry.space_group_name_H-M   'P 1'
#
loop_
_entity.id
_entity.type
_entity.pdbx_description
1 polymer ?
#
loop_
_entity_poly.entity_id
_entity_poly.type
_entity_poly.pdbx_seq_one_letter_code
_entity_poly.pdbx_strand_id
1 'polypeptide(L)'
;TIQKLEKGMILDPEELVSVSDFLRGCRKIKKFMLDKEFFAPVLASYANSMTEYKSIEEEINFSIKGNSIDAAASKELKRIRNNIDSVDGKIK
;
A
#
# COMPACT_ATOMS: atom_id res chain seq x y z
N THR A 1 -3.58 -13.47 -1.31
CA THR A 1 -2.62 -12.35 -1.49
C THR A 1 -1.17 -12.80 -1.66
N ILE A 2 -0.45 -13.30 -0.65
CA ILE A 2 1.00 -13.59 -0.78
C ILE A 2 1.32 -14.66 -1.84
N GLN A 3 0.56 -15.75 -1.89
CA GLN A 3 0.73 -16.78 -2.93
C GLN A 3 0.45 -16.27 -4.35
N LYS A 4 -0.38 -15.22 -4.50
CA LYS A 4 -0.63 -14.58 -5.80
C LYS A 4 0.58 -13.75 -6.22
N LEU A 5 1.14 -12.97 -5.29
CA LEU A 5 2.39 -12.23 -5.47
C LEU A 5 3.54 -13.15 -5.91
N GLU A 6 3.74 -14.28 -5.23
CA GLU A 6 4.77 -15.27 -5.58
C GLU A 6 4.60 -15.86 -6.99
N LYS A 7 3.34 -15.96 -7.45
CA LYS A 7 3.00 -16.46 -8.79
C LYS A 7 2.96 -15.35 -9.85
N GLY A 8 3.34 -14.11 -9.52
CA GLY A 8 3.31 -12.97 -10.44
C GLY A 8 1.89 -12.57 -10.88
N MET A 9 0.87 -12.96 -10.11
CA MET A 9 -0.52 -12.60 -10.39
C MET A 9 -0.79 -11.14 -9.98
N ILE A 10 -1.69 -10.49 -10.70
CA ILE A 10 -2.16 -9.14 -10.37
C ILE A 10 -2.99 -9.21 -9.09
N LEU A 11 -2.75 -8.26 -8.19
CA LEU A 11 -3.53 -8.08 -6.98
C LEU A 11 -4.64 -7.06 -7.24
N ASP A 12 -5.83 -7.35 -6.70
CA ASP A 12 -6.95 -6.42 -6.71
C ASP A 12 -6.71 -5.26 -5.71
N PRO A 13 -7.43 -4.13 -5.82
CA PRO A 13 -7.22 -2.98 -4.94
C PRO A 13 -7.29 -3.32 -3.44
N GLU A 14 -8.23 -4.17 -3.03
CA GLU A 14 -8.35 -4.65 -1.64
C GLU A 14 -7.10 -5.41 -1.18
N GLU A 15 -6.56 -6.25 -2.07
CA GLU A 15 -5.37 -7.05 -1.79
C GLU A 15 -4.14 -6.16 -1.64
N LEU A 16 -4.01 -5.13 -2.47
CA LEU A 16 -2.93 -4.14 -2.37
C LEU A 16 -3.04 -3.32 -1.07
N VAL A 17 -4.24 -2.85 -0.71
CA VAL A 17 -4.46 -2.16 0.58
C VAL A 17 -4.09 -3.07 1.75
N SER A 18 -4.46 -4.34 1.69
CA SER A 18 -4.10 -5.33 2.72
C SER A 18 -2.57 -5.49 2.85
N VAL A 19 -1.84 -5.44 1.73
CA VAL A 19 -0.36 -5.45 1.75
C VAL A 19 0.19 -4.17 2.37
N SER A 20 -0.32 -3.00 2.00
CA SER A 20 0.05 -1.71 2.61
C SER A 20 -0.16 -1.71 4.13
N ASP A 21 -1.30 -2.23 4.58
CA ASP A 21 -1.62 -2.36 6.00
C ASP A 21 -0.67 -3.31 6.74
N PHE A 22 -0.31 -4.43 6.13
CA PHE A 22 0.68 -5.36 6.68
C PHE A 22 2.06 -4.70 6.85
N LEU A 23 2.56 -4.01 5.81
CA LEU A 23 3.83 -3.30 5.85
C LEU A 23 3.84 -2.20 6.93
N ARG A 24 2.75 -1.45 7.02
CA ARG A 24 2.52 -0.46 8.09
C ARG A 24 2.54 -1.10 9.47
N GLY A 25 1.94 -2.27 9.61
CA GLY A 25 1.96 -3.09 10.83
C GLY A 25 3.39 -3.46 11.23
N CYS A 26 4.19 -3.98 10.29
CA CYS A 26 5.60 -4.31 10.51
C CYS A 26 6.40 -3.09 11.03
N ARG A 27 6.23 -1.91 10.43
CA ARG A 27 6.89 -0.68 10.90
C ARG A 27 6.47 -0.31 12.33
N LYS A 28 5.18 -0.40 12.66
CA LYS A 28 4.68 -0.10 14.00
C LYS A 28 5.23 -1.07 15.05
N ILE A 29 5.26 -2.37 14.73
CA ILE A 29 5.82 -3.41 15.61
C ILE A 29 7.32 -3.17 15.81
N LYS A 30 8.07 -2.92 14.73
CA LYS A 30 9.50 -2.60 14.81
C LYS A 30 9.77 -1.44 15.76
N LYS A 31 9.06 -0.31 15.56
CA LYS A 31 9.18 0.87 16.44
C LYS A 31 8.85 0.52 17.88
N PHE A 32 7.74 -0.17 18.12
CA PHE A 32 7.34 -0.57 19.46
C PHE A 32 8.41 -1.43 20.16
N MET A 33 9.03 -2.38 19.46
CA MET A 33 10.07 -3.24 20.02
C MET A 33 11.35 -2.46 20.34
N LEU A 34 11.77 -1.54 19.48
CA LEU A 34 12.92 -0.66 19.72
C LEU A 34 12.69 0.28 20.93
N ASP A 35 11.48 0.82 21.07
CA ASP A 35 11.11 1.67 22.22
C ASP A 35 11.16 0.90 23.56
N LYS A 36 11.24 -0.44 23.54
CA LYS A 36 11.33 -1.33 24.71
C LYS A 36 12.71 -1.97 24.88
N GLU A 37 13.71 -1.54 24.12
CA GLU A 37 15.08 -2.11 24.17
C GLU A 37 15.67 -2.13 25.58
N PHE A 38 15.46 -1.06 26.36
CA PHE A 38 15.93 -0.98 27.75
C PHE A 38 15.37 -2.10 28.64
N PHE A 39 14.11 -2.48 28.44
CA PHE A 39 13.44 -3.50 29.27
C PHE A 39 13.58 -4.91 28.71
N ALA A 40 13.70 -5.04 27.38
CA ALA A 40 13.70 -6.33 26.69
C ALA A 40 14.66 -6.32 25.49
N PRO A 41 15.98 -6.32 25.72
CA PRO A 41 16.98 -6.17 24.66
C PRO A 41 16.95 -7.33 23.65
N VAL A 42 16.70 -8.56 24.12
CA VAL A 42 16.56 -9.74 23.23
C VAL A 42 15.38 -9.59 22.29
N LEU A 43 14.21 -9.16 22.80
CA LEU A 43 13.04 -8.93 21.96
C LEU A 43 13.27 -7.77 20.97
N ALA A 44 13.88 -6.67 21.44
CA ALA A 44 14.21 -5.53 20.59
C ALA A 44 15.20 -5.89 19.48
N SER A 45 16.10 -6.86 19.71
CA SER A 45 17.05 -7.32 18.68
C SER A 45 16.36 -7.86 17.41
N TYR A 46 15.16 -8.46 17.52
CA TYR A 46 14.40 -8.92 16.37
C TYR A 46 13.87 -7.77 15.51
N ALA A 47 13.66 -6.59 16.10
CA ALA A 47 13.24 -5.41 15.36
C ALA A 47 14.31 -4.98 14.33
N ASN A 48 15.59 -5.26 14.61
CA ASN A 48 16.70 -4.91 13.72
C ASN A 48 16.70 -5.73 12.41
N SER A 49 16.11 -6.93 12.39
CA SER A 49 15.97 -7.72 11.15
C SER A 49 14.74 -7.34 10.32
N MET A 50 13.84 -6.50 10.86
CA MET A 50 12.66 -6.04 10.14
C MET A 50 13.01 -4.88 9.20
N THR A 51 12.66 -4.99 7.93
CA THR A 51 12.81 -3.92 6.93
C THR A 51 11.53 -3.11 6.81
N GLU A 52 11.65 -1.79 6.74
CA GLU A 52 10.53 -0.89 6.51
C GLU A 52 10.38 -0.59 5.02
N TYR A 53 9.16 -0.70 4.51
CA TYR A 53 8.83 -0.50 3.09
C TYR A 53 7.91 0.70 2.90
N LYS A 54 8.27 1.83 3.52
CA LYS A 54 7.44 3.04 3.58
C LYS A 54 7.08 3.59 2.20
N SER A 55 8.01 3.56 1.24
CA SER A 55 7.73 4.00 -0.14
C SER A 55 6.66 3.16 -0.82
N ILE A 56 6.63 1.85 -0.56
CA ILE A 56 5.62 0.93 -1.10
C ILE A 56 4.26 1.23 -0.48
N GLU A 57 4.20 1.44 0.83
CA GLU A 57 2.97 1.86 1.51
C GLU A 57 2.42 3.16 0.94
N GLU A 58 3.28 4.17 0.78
CA GLU A 58 2.91 5.48 0.23
C GLU A 58 2.39 5.36 -1.20
N GLU A 59 3.07 4.59 -2.05
CA GLU A 59 2.65 4.36 -3.43
C GLU A 59 1.28 3.65 -3.51
N ILE A 60 1.07 2.61 -2.71
CA ILE A 60 -0.22 1.91 -2.67
C ILE A 60 -1.33 2.85 -2.20
N ASN A 61 -1.10 3.61 -1.13
CA ASN A 61 -2.09 4.52 -0.55
C ASN A 61 -2.36 5.73 -1.45
N PHE A 62 -1.39 6.14 -2.27
CA PHE A 62 -1.58 7.16 -3.30
C PHE A 62 -2.41 6.63 -4.46
N SER A 63 -2.07 5.44 -4.94
CA SER A 63 -2.65 4.84 -6.14
C SER A 63 -4.03 4.22 -5.92
N ILE A 64 -4.45 3.96 -4.68
CA ILE A 64 -5.74 3.32 -4.36
C ILE A 64 -6.57 4.20 -3.43
N LYS A 65 -7.79 4.56 -3.86
CA LYS A 65 -8.78 5.28 -3.05
C LYS A 65 -10.17 4.68 -3.20
N GLY A 66 -10.89 4.56 -2.09
CA GLY A 66 -12.27 4.06 -2.10
C GLY A 66 -12.40 2.67 -2.73
N ASN A 67 -11.41 1.79 -2.49
CA ASN A 67 -11.33 0.47 -3.08
C ASN A 67 -11.18 0.40 -4.61
N SER A 68 -10.68 1.49 -5.22
CA SER A 68 -10.46 1.60 -6.65
C SER A 68 -9.13 2.28 -6.94
N ILE A 69 -8.57 2.04 -8.12
CA ILE A 69 -7.37 2.75 -8.57
C ILE A 69 -7.73 4.23 -8.75
N ASP A 70 -6.99 5.15 -8.12
CA ASP A 70 -7.21 6.59 -8.25
C ASP A 70 -6.91 7.06 -9.68
N ALA A 71 -7.68 8.02 -10.20
CA ALA A 71 -7.47 8.53 -11.56
C ALA A 71 -6.07 9.15 -11.71
N ALA A 72 -5.54 9.74 -10.65
CA ALA A 72 -4.23 10.36 -10.58
C ALA A 72 -3.07 9.35 -10.44
N ALA A 73 -3.35 8.05 -10.29
CA ALA A 73 -2.32 7.02 -10.24
C ALA A 73 -1.44 7.00 -11.50
N SER A 74 -1.99 7.39 -12.66
CA SER A 74 -1.20 7.65 -13.86
C SER A 74 -1.79 8.78 -14.71
N LYS A 75 -0.92 9.47 -15.46
CA LYS A 75 -1.37 10.54 -16.39
C LYS A 75 -2.32 10.01 -17.45
N GLU A 76 -2.09 8.77 -17.91
CA GLU A 76 -2.90 8.10 -18.90
C GLU A 76 -4.29 7.75 -18.36
N LEU A 77 -4.35 7.15 -17.16
CA LEU A 77 -5.61 6.80 -16.52
C LEU A 77 -6.46 8.06 -16.25
N LYS A 78 -5.82 9.14 -15.78
CA LYS A 78 -6.48 10.44 -15.61
C LYS A 78 -7.08 10.95 -16.91
N ARG A 79 -6.32 10.89 -18.00
CA ARG A 79 -6.77 11.31 -19.33
C ARG A 79 -7.96 10.48 -19.83
N ILE A 80 -7.90 9.16 -19.66
CA ILE A 80 -8.98 8.25 -20.07
C ILE A 80 -10.26 8.55 -19.28
N ARG A 81 -10.18 8.67 -17.94
CA ARG A 81 -11.37 8.98 -17.12
C ARG A 81 -11.98 10.34 -17.44
N ASN A 82 -11.15 11.37 -17.62
CA ASN A 82 -11.64 12.69 -18.04
C ASN A 82 -12.37 12.65 -19.39
N ASN A 83 -11.91 11.83 -20.34
CA ASN A 83 -12.59 11.66 -21.62
C ASN A 83 -13.95 10.98 -21.45
N ILE A 84 -14.06 9.96 -20.58
CA ILE A 84 -15.32 9.29 -20.24
C ILE A 84 -16.31 10.30 -19.64
N ASP A 85 -15.87 11.03 -18.62
CA ASP A 85 -16.70 12.05 -17.95
C ASP A 85 -17.17 13.15 -18.93
N SER A 86 -16.29 13.57 -19.85
CA SER A 86 -16.64 14.57 -20.86
C SER A 86 -17.65 14.07 -21.89
N VAL A 87 -17.67 12.78 -22.21
CA VAL A 87 -18.65 12.19 -23.13
C VAL A 87 -19.99 12.02 -22.41
N ASP A 88 -19.98 11.49 -21.18
CA ASP A 88 -21.19 11.31 -20.37
C ASP A 88 -21.89 12.64 -20.07
N GLY A 89 -21.13 13.71 -19.84
CA GLY A 89 -21.68 15.06 -19.67
C GLY A 89 -22.38 15.64 -20.90
N LYS A 90 -22.12 15.13 -22.11
CA LYS A 90 -22.77 15.57 -23.36
C LYS A 90 -24.03 14.78 -23.71
N ILE A 91 -24.24 13.63 -23.06
CA ILE A 91 -25.38 12.74 -23.30
C ILE A 91 -26.56 13.12 -22.39
N LYS A 92 -26.32 13.87 -21.31
CA LYS A 92 -27.36 14.50 -20.47
C LYS A 92 -27.88 15.79 -21.09
#